data_AF-A0A7Y6PJV5-F1
#
_entry.id   AF-A0A7Y6PJV5-F1
#
_cell.length_a   1.000
_cell.length_b   1.000
_cell.length_c   1.000
_cell.angle_alpha   90.00
_cell.angle_beta   90.00
_cell.angle_gamma   90.00
#
_symmetry.space_group_name_H-M   'P 1'
#
loop_
_entity.id
_entity.type
_entity.pdbx_description
1 polymer ?
#
loop_
_entity_poly.entity_id
_entity_poly.type
_entity_poly.pdbx_seq_one_letter_code
_entity_poly.pdbx_strand_id
1 'polypeptide(L)'
;MATVRVQKPGEEKIDAHLARLGADDVLVRSWGSLAYFKDQRDVAGEAARSSKHAGADKRPDADQRTDAGRDANGHTGPRAGERSNTSPVLHGDFSLNVTNSITAGWVLGHGLETITAAHDLDRDQLMALLAACPRGRVAVTLHHHIPTFHTEHCVYAHLLSTGRDYRTCGRPCEKHEVALRDRVGLVHPVIVDVGCRNTVFNAQAQSAATLVPDLLARGVRRFRLELVRETAEEARRLYAAYAKLVAGAMTPADVVKAAAVHEQFGVTRGTMRTLTVLR
;
A
#
# COMPACT_ATOMS: atom_id res chain seq x y z
N MET A 1 -14.53 5.20 1.39
CA MET A 1 -13.65 6.26 1.90
C MET A 1 -12.52 5.64 2.68
N ALA A 2 -11.34 5.53 2.05
CA ALA A 2 -10.11 5.36 2.81
C ALA A 2 -9.82 6.71 3.47
N THR A 3 -9.75 6.76 4.80
CA THR A 3 -9.33 7.99 5.47
C THR A 3 -7.87 8.25 5.10
N VAL A 4 -7.55 9.50 4.76
CA VAL A 4 -6.13 9.89 4.63
C VAL A 4 -5.46 9.53 5.93
N ARG A 5 -4.36 8.77 5.89
CA ARG A 5 -3.59 8.56 7.12
C ARG A 5 -2.94 9.90 7.46
N VAL A 6 -3.57 10.63 8.36
CA VAL A 6 -2.97 11.83 8.95
C VAL A 6 -1.87 11.34 9.88
N GLN A 7 -0.63 11.70 9.56
CA GLN A 7 0.49 11.47 10.45
C GLN A 7 0.29 12.34 11.69
N LYS A 8 0.29 11.71 12.87
CA LYS A 8 0.16 12.42 14.14
C LYS A 8 1.51 12.95 14.60
N PRO A 9 1.54 14.03 15.41
CA PRO A 9 2.78 14.49 16.05
C PRO A 9 3.48 13.35 16.80
N GLY A 10 4.77 13.16 16.53
CA GLY A 10 5.60 12.09 17.11
C GLY A 10 5.68 10.81 16.27
N GLU A 11 4.85 10.66 15.23
CA GLU A 11 4.92 9.54 14.29
C GLU A 11 6.05 9.69 13.25
N GLU A 12 6.75 10.83 13.19
CA GLU A 12 7.88 11.05 12.26
C GLU A 12 9.03 10.06 12.51
N LYS A 13 9.10 9.53 13.74
CA LYS A 13 10.03 8.46 14.13
C LYS A 13 9.78 7.16 13.38
N ILE A 14 8.55 6.92 12.89
CA ILE A 14 8.22 5.73 12.11
C ILE A 14 8.95 5.79 10.77
N ASP A 15 8.93 6.93 10.09
CA ASP A 15 9.61 7.08 8.80
C ASP A 15 11.14 6.95 8.96
N ALA A 16 11.70 7.50 10.05
CA ALA A 16 13.11 7.30 10.38
C ALA A 16 13.46 5.85 10.69
N HIS A 17 12.56 5.13 11.36
CA HIS A 17 12.73 3.70 11.58
C HIS A 17 12.69 2.92 10.25
N LEU A 18 11.71 3.20 9.39
CA LEU A 18 11.56 2.57 8.08
C LEU A 18 12.80 2.82 7.19
N ALA A 19 13.31 4.05 7.15
CA ALA A 19 14.52 4.38 6.40
C ALA A 19 15.74 3.58 6.88
N ARG A 20 15.86 3.35 8.20
CA ARG A 20 16.96 2.57 8.78
C ARG A 20 16.90 1.08 8.48
N LEU A 21 15.73 0.54 8.11
CA LEU A 21 15.61 -0.86 7.72
C LEU A 21 16.27 -1.15 6.37
N GLY A 22 16.58 -0.12 5.56
CA GLY A 22 17.26 -0.28 4.28
C GLY A 22 16.44 -1.04 3.25
N ALA A 23 15.12 -0.85 3.24
CA ALA A 23 14.23 -1.47 2.26
C ALA A 23 14.51 -0.93 0.84
N ASP A 24 14.37 -1.78 -0.18
CA ASP A 24 14.47 -1.36 -1.58
C ASP A 24 13.26 -0.49 -2.00
N ASP A 25 12.09 -0.80 -1.45
CA ASP A 25 10.82 -0.14 -1.73
C ASP A 25 10.11 0.25 -0.44
N VAL A 26 9.44 1.40 -0.43
CA VAL A 26 8.62 1.90 0.69
C VAL A 26 7.23 2.27 0.20
N LEU A 27 6.22 1.73 0.88
CA LEU A 27 4.82 2.12 0.68
C LEU A 27 4.48 3.33 1.54
N VAL A 28 4.38 4.50 0.92
CA VAL A 28 4.09 5.80 1.51
C VAL A 28 2.58 5.95 1.73
N ARG A 29 2.17 6.18 2.98
CA ARG A 29 0.76 6.21 3.40
C ARG A 29 0.25 7.58 3.82
N SER A 30 1.12 8.57 3.95
CA SER A 30 0.77 9.93 4.38
C SER A 30 1.63 10.97 3.67
N TRP A 31 1.18 12.22 3.68
CA TRP A 31 1.98 13.33 3.17
C TRP A 31 3.29 13.51 3.95
N GLY A 32 3.26 13.45 5.28
CA GLY A 32 4.48 13.65 6.06
C GLY A 32 5.53 12.56 5.83
N SER A 33 5.11 11.32 5.55
CA SER A 33 6.01 10.26 5.10
C SER A 33 6.63 10.57 3.72
N LEU A 34 5.83 11.07 2.77
CA LEU A 34 6.35 11.52 1.47
C LEU A 34 7.38 12.66 1.62
N ALA A 35 7.04 13.67 2.42
CA ALA A 35 7.93 14.80 2.70
C ALA A 35 9.24 14.33 3.34
N TYR A 36 9.18 13.44 4.33
CA TYR A 36 10.37 12.88 4.97
C TYR A 36 11.34 12.22 3.98
N PHE A 37 10.84 11.31 3.14
CA PHE A 37 11.69 10.61 2.17
C PHE A 37 12.16 11.51 1.03
N LYS A 38 11.37 12.53 0.68
CA LYS A 38 11.79 13.57 -0.28
C LYS A 38 12.96 14.37 0.27
N ASP A 39 12.88 14.86 1.50
CA ASP A 39 13.94 15.65 2.12
C ASP A 39 15.25 14.86 2.22
N GLN A 40 15.18 13.57 2.57
CA GLN A 40 16.38 12.72 2.58
C GLN A 40 17.04 12.57 1.21
N ARG A 41 16.24 12.46 0.15
CA ARG A 41 16.74 12.37 -1.23
C ARG A 41 17.38 13.69 -1.67
N ASP A 42 16.78 14.81 -1.32
CA ASP A 42 17.30 16.13 -1.64
C ASP A 42 18.64 16.38 -0.93
N VAL A 43 18.74 16.08 0.37
CA VAL A 43 19.99 16.17 1.15
C VAL A 43 21.08 15.26 0.59
N ALA A 44 20.75 14.01 0.23
CA ALA A 44 21.69 13.09 -0.39
C ALA A 44 22.16 13.60 -1.77
N GLY A 45 21.26 14.19 -2.55
CA GLY A 45 21.55 14.80 -3.85
C GLY A 45 22.48 16.01 -3.74
N GLU A 46 22.29 16.87 -2.75
CA GLU A 46 23.16 18.01 -2.46
C GLU A 46 24.57 17.57 -2.04
N ALA A 47 24.67 16.59 -1.13
CA ALA A 47 25.95 16.03 -0.70
C ALA A 47 26.75 15.43 -1.88
N ALA A 48 26.07 14.71 -2.78
CA ALA A 48 26.69 14.14 -3.98
C ALA A 48 27.14 15.20 -5.01
N ARG A 49 26.44 16.34 -5.10
CA ARG A 49 26.84 17.46 -5.97
C ARG A 49 28.04 18.22 -5.40
N SER A 50 28.09 18.39 -4.08
CA SER A 50 29.21 19.02 -3.37
C SER A 50 30.50 18.19 -3.46
N SER A 51 30.41 16.86 -3.28
CA SER A 51 31.58 15.97 -3.40
C SER A 51 32.13 15.89 -4.83
N LYS A 52 31.28 15.97 -5.86
CA LYS A 52 31.73 16.08 -7.26
C LYS A 52 32.43 17.40 -7.58
N HIS A 53 32.05 18.51 -6.95
CA HIS A 53 32.76 19.79 -7.10
C HIS A 53 34.12 19.78 -6.37
N ALA A 54 34.20 19.12 -5.20
CA ALA A 54 35.46 18.99 -4.46
C ALA A 54 36.45 17.98 -5.07
N GLY A 55 35.96 17.02 -5.88
CA GLY A 55 36.75 15.96 -6.49
C GLY A 55 37.40 16.30 -7.85
N ALA A 56 37.18 17.50 -8.39
CA ALA A 56 37.71 17.90 -9.70
C ALA A 56 39.23 18.19 -9.71
N ASP A 57 39.91 18.18 -8.55
CA ASP A 57 41.31 18.60 -8.41
C ASP A 57 42.26 17.51 -7.89
N LYS A 58 41.90 16.22 -8.01
CA LYS A 58 42.81 15.12 -7.66
C LYS A 58 42.90 14.08 -8.78
N ARG A 59 44.08 14.05 -9.43
CA ARG A 59 44.53 12.93 -10.27
C ARG A 59 44.58 11.65 -9.43
N PRO A 60 44.16 10.48 -9.93
CA PRO A 60 44.32 9.24 -9.19
C PRO A 60 45.77 8.75 -9.37
N ASP A 61 46.51 8.67 -8.26
CA ASP A 61 47.69 7.82 -8.18
C ASP A 61 47.24 6.37 -8.05
N ALA A 62 47.90 5.52 -8.82
CA ALA A 62 47.67 4.10 -8.89
C ALA A 62 48.18 3.39 -7.62
N ASP A 63 47.74 2.14 -7.51
CA ASP A 63 48.29 1.07 -6.68
C ASP A 63 47.83 0.97 -5.22
N GLN A 64 46.85 0.09 -5.00
CA GLN A 64 46.89 -0.92 -3.93
C GLN A 64 45.81 -1.98 -4.17
N ARG A 65 46.22 -3.11 -4.74
CA ARG A 65 45.54 -4.39 -4.61
C ARG A 65 45.83 -4.93 -3.22
N THR A 66 44.82 -5.23 -2.42
CA THR A 66 44.97 -6.11 -1.25
C THR A 66 43.85 -7.14 -1.18
N ASP A 67 44.33 -8.37 -1.25
CA ASP A 67 43.79 -9.70 -0.97
C ASP A 67 42.35 -9.94 -0.48
N ALA A 68 41.81 -11.00 -1.08
CA ALA A 68 40.58 -11.68 -0.73
C ALA A 68 40.75 -12.54 0.53
N GLY A 69 40.12 -12.15 1.63
CA GLY A 69 39.92 -13.02 2.80
C GLY A 69 38.66 -13.87 2.65
N ARG A 70 38.84 -15.18 2.41
CA ARG A 70 37.80 -16.23 2.51
C ARG A 70 37.51 -16.55 3.98
N ASP A 71 36.25 -16.74 4.32
CA ASP A 71 35.81 -17.35 5.58
C ASP A 71 35.55 -18.87 5.41
N ALA A 72 35.67 -19.60 6.52
CA ALA A 72 35.85 -21.05 6.55
C ALA A 72 34.61 -21.90 6.19
N ASN A 73 33.50 -21.31 5.74
CA ASN A 73 32.24 -22.03 5.47
C ASN A 73 31.59 -21.73 4.09
N GLY A 74 32.27 -21.04 3.17
CA GLY A 74 31.85 -20.99 1.76
C GLY A 74 30.46 -20.38 1.47
N HIS A 75 29.94 -19.52 2.36
CA HIS A 75 28.67 -18.82 2.15
C HIS A 75 28.92 -17.32 1.94
N THR A 76 28.70 -16.83 0.72
CA THR A 76 28.66 -15.38 0.44
C THR A 76 27.30 -14.80 0.83
N GLY A 77 27.07 -14.58 2.12
CA GLY A 77 26.03 -13.67 2.59
C GLY A 77 26.53 -12.21 2.56
N PRO A 78 25.68 -11.21 2.33
CA PRO A 78 26.12 -9.81 2.33
C PRO A 78 26.72 -9.47 3.71
N ARG A 79 27.97 -8.99 3.71
CA ARG A 79 28.66 -8.57 4.94
C ARG A 79 27.86 -7.43 5.58
N ALA A 80 27.68 -7.51 6.90
CA ALA A 80 27.15 -6.42 7.72
C ALA A 80 28.11 -5.21 7.64
N GLY A 81 27.95 -4.37 6.62
CA GLY A 81 28.87 -3.27 6.33
C GLY A 81 28.67 -2.62 4.96
N GLU A 82 28.18 -3.35 3.96
CA GLU A 82 27.84 -2.79 2.64
C GLU A 82 26.34 -2.45 2.57
N ARG A 83 25.94 -1.37 3.24
CA ARG A 83 24.61 -0.79 3.03
C ARG A 83 24.63 -0.08 1.67
N SER A 84 23.83 -0.57 0.72
CA SER A 84 23.55 0.14 -0.53
C SER A 84 23.08 1.56 -0.18
N ASN A 85 23.82 2.56 -0.64
CA ASN A 85 23.60 3.98 -0.33
C ASN A 85 22.47 4.58 -1.19
N THR A 86 21.46 3.78 -1.54
CA THR A 86 20.39 4.13 -2.48
C THR A 86 19.10 4.39 -1.73
N SER A 87 18.52 5.57 -1.90
CA SER A 87 17.20 5.89 -1.34
C SER A 87 16.13 4.91 -1.85
N PRO A 88 15.20 4.44 -1.00
CA PRO A 88 14.19 3.46 -1.37
C PRO A 88 13.26 4.00 -2.44
N VAL A 89 12.83 3.17 -3.39
CA VAL A 89 11.76 3.51 -4.34
C VAL A 89 10.46 3.73 -3.58
N LEU A 90 9.75 4.83 -3.87
CA LEU A 90 8.56 5.21 -3.11
C LEU A 90 7.28 4.87 -3.88
N HIS A 91 6.36 4.17 -3.25
CA HIS A 91 5.06 3.83 -3.80
C HIS A 91 3.95 4.45 -2.94
N GLY A 92 3.02 5.19 -3.54
CA GLY A 92 1.86 5.75 -2.87
C GLY A 92 0.79 4.70 -2.59
N ASP A 93 0.38 4.60 -1.33
CA ASP A 93 -0.75 3.80 -0.88
C ASP A 93 -2.10 4.41 -1.29
N PHE A 94 -3.16 3.61 -1.29
CA PHE A 94 -4.51 4.12 -1.59
C PHE A 94 -4.97 5.18 -0.57
N SER A 95 -4.40 5.17 0.64
CA SER A 95 -4.66 6.15 1.70
C SER A 95 -4.12 7.56 1.41
N LEU A 96 -3.36 7.75 0.33
CA LEU A 96 -3.05 9.10 -0.17
C LEU A 96 -4.23 9.76 -0.90
N ASN A 97 -5.34 9.03 -1.08
CA ASN A 97 -6.58 9.52 -1.69
C ASN A 97 -6.37 10.20 -3.05
N VAL A 98 -5.56 9.55 -3.90
CA VAL A 98 -5.42 9.97 -5.31
C VAL A 98 -6.70 9.63 -6.06
N THR A 99 -7.56 10.63 -6.21
CA THR A 99 -8.87 10.54 -6.89
C THR A 99 -8.92 11.28 -8.22
N ASN A 100 -7.87 12.02 -8.60
CA ASN A 100 -7.85 12.80 -9.83
C ASN A 100 -6.42 13.01 -10.35
N SER A 101 -6.31 13.48 -11.59
CA SER A 101 -5.03 13.67 -12.28
C SER A 101 -4.16 14.77 -11.68
N ILE A 102 -4.76 15.80 -11.07
CA ILE A 102 -4.02 16.90 -10.42
C ILE A 102 -3.26 16.35 -9.21
N THR A 103 -3.96 15.63 -8.32
CA THR A 103 -3.34 14.98 -7.17
C THR A 103 -2.28 13.97 -7.61
N ALA A 104 -2.58 13.16 -8.64
CA ALA A 104 -1.64 12.18 -9.18
C ALA A 104 -0.35 12.82 -9.70
N GLY A 105 -0.48 13.85 -10.55
CA GLY A 105 0.66 14.58 -11.09
C GLY A 105 1.50 15.22 -9.98
N TRP A 106 0.84 15.77 -8.96
CA TRP A 106 1.52 16.36 -7.82
C TRP A 106 2.33 15.32 -7.04
N VAL A 107 1.73 14.22 -6.57
CA VAL A 107 2.47 13.25 -5.73
C VAL A 107 3.56 12.50 -6.52
N LEU A 108 3.33 12.21 -7.82
CA LEU A 108 4.35 11.63 -8.70
C LEU A 108 5.52 12.59 -8.91
N GLY A 109 5.24 13.89 -9.06
CA GLY A 109 6.25 14.94 -9.14
C GLY A 109 7.05 15.13 -7.85
N HIS A 110 6.56 14.65 -6.71
CA HIS A 110 7.23 14.72 -5.41
C HIS A 110 8.04 13.45 -5.07
N GLY A 111 8.31 12.60 -6.06
CA GLY A 111 9.25 11.49 -5.92
C GLY A 111 8.61 10.10 -5.75
N LEU A 112 7.28 9.99 -5.86
CA LEU A 112 6.63 8.68 -5.93
C LEU A 112 6.85 8.04 -7.30
N GLU A 113 7.35 6.80 -7.30
CA GLU A 113 7.45 5.96 -8.48
C GLU A 113 6.09 5.44 -8.92
N THR A 114 5.20 5.04 -8.01
CA THR A 114 3.82 4.74 -8.39
C THR A 114 2.83 5.24 -7.38
N ILE A 115 1.55 5.26 -7.76
CA ILE A 115 0.43 5.60 -6.88
C ILE A 115 -0.64 4.53 -6.96
N THR A 116 -1.30 4.24 -5.86
CA THR A 116 -2.48 3.39 -5.86
C THR A 116 -3.73 4.26 -6.01
N ALA A 117 -4.56 3.93 -6.99
CA ALA A 117 -5.83 4.61 -7.18
C ALA A 117 -6.71 4.45 -5.93
N ALA A 118 -7.36 5.53 -5.50
CA ALA A 118 -8.21 5.51 -4.30
C ALA A 118 -9.48 4.66 -4.52
N HIS A 119 -9.97 4.06 -3.44
CA HIS A 119 -11.19 3.24 -3.46
C HIS A 119 -12.48 4.02 -3.74
N ASP A 120 -12.42 5.35 -3.64
CA ASP A 120 -13.58 6.21 -3.87
C ASP A 120 -13.85 6.45 -5.36
N LEU A 121 -12.96 6.01 -6.25
CA LEU A 121 -13.15 6.12 -7.69
C LEU A 121 -14.11 5.05 -8.21
N ASP A 122 -15.07 5.49 -9.02
CA ASP A 122 -15.81 4.58 -9.88
C ASP A 122 -14.99 4.20 -11.14
N ARG A 123 -15.58 3.37 -12.01
CA ARG A 123 -14.93 2.94 -13.26
C ARG A 123 -14.55 4.12 -14.16
N ASP A 124 -15.46 5.04 -14.40
CA ASP A 124 -15.26 6.10 -15.40
C ASP A 124 -14.22 7.10 -14.91
N GLN A 125 -14.26 7.42 -13.62
CA GLN A 125 -13.25 8.24 -12.94
C GLN A 125 -11.87 7.57 -12.95
N LEU A 126 -11.79 6.25 -12.69
CA LEU A 126 -10.55 5.50 -12.81
C LEU A 126 -10.01 5.54 -14.25
N MET A 127 -10.86 5.35 -15.26
CA MET A 127 -10.42 5.40 -16.66
C MET A 127 -9.94 6.80 -17.05
N ALA A 128 -10.60 7.86 -16.56
CA ALA A 128 -10.17 9.24 -16.77
C ALA A 128 -8.81 9.52 -16.10
N LEU A 129 -8.60 9.04 -14.86
CA LEU A 129 -7.32 9.13 -14.17
C LEU A 129 -6.20 8.43 -14.96
N LEU A 130 -6.45 7.20 -15.42
CA LEU A 130 -5.48 6.43 -16.20
C LEU A 130 -5.13 7.07 -17.55
N ALA A 131 -6.08 7.76 -18.18
CA ALA A 131 -5.84 8.49 -19.43
C ALA A 131 -4.91 9.70 -19.24
N ALA A 132 -4.92 10.30 -18.04
CA ALA A 132 -4.14 11.49 -17.71
C ALA A 132 -2.80 11.17 -17.00
N CYS A 133 -2.56 9.91 -16.60
CA CYS A 133 -1.36 9.48 -15.90
C CYS A 133 -0.39 8.74 -16.84
N PRO A 134 0.93 8.79 -16.60
CA PRO A 134 1.86 7.98 -17.37
C PRO A 134 1.60 6.48 -17.16
N ARG A 135 1.75 5.70 -18.24
CA ARG A 135 1.53 4.24 -18.23
C ARG A 135 2.46 3.57 -17.20
N GLY A 136 1.97 2.54 -16.52
CA GLY A 136 2.72 1.80 -15.51
C GLY A 136 2.88 2.49 -14.14
N ARG A 137 2.49 3.77 -14.01
CA ARG A 137 2.64 4.55 -12.76
C ARG A 137 1.47 4.39 -11.78
N VAL A 138 0.36 3.78 -12.21
CA VAL A 138 -0.83 3.58 -11.39
C VAL A 138 -0.99 2.10 -11.03
N ALA A 139 -1.15 1.84 -9.74
CA ALA A 139 -1.58 0.56 -9.19
C ALA A 139 -3.09 0.59 -8.93
N VAL A 140 -3.77 -0.54 -9.14
CA VAL A 140 -5.22 -0.67 -8.92
C VAL A 140 -5.50 -1.85 -8.00
N THR A 141 -6.30 -1.64 -6.97
CA THR A 141 -6.75 -2.71 -6.07
C THR A 141 -7.83 -3.54 -6.76
N LEU A 142 -7.56 -4.83 -6.95
CA LEU A 142 -8.49 -5.76 -7.59
C LEU A 142 -9.38 -6.50 -6.60
N HIS A 143 -8.93 -6.64 -5.35
CA HIS A 143 -9.65 -7.35 -4.30
C HIS A 143 -9.48 -6.62 -2.98
N HIS A 144 -10.58 -6.34 -2.28
CA HIS A 144 -10.53 -5.75 -0.95
C HIS A 144 -11.88 -5.87 -0.23
N HIS A 145 -11.83 -5.95 1.10
CA HIS A 145 -12.99 -5.65 1.92
C HIS A 145 -13.05 -4.14 2.18
N ILE A 146 -14.19 -3.52 1.90
CA ILE A 146 -14.37 -2.10 2.20
C ILE A 146 -14.44 -1.92 3.73
N PRO A 147 -13.63 -1.02 4.33
CA PRO A 147 -13.83 -0.62 5.71
C PRO A 147 -15.16 0.14 5.81
N THR A 148 -16.12 -0.45 6.51
CA THR A 148 -17.49 0.09 6.64
C THR A 148 -17.58 1.08 7.80
N PHE A 149 -16.85 0.82 8.90
CA PHE A 149 -16.91 1.66 10.10
C PHE A 149 -15.57 1.70 10.84
N HIS A 150 -15.20 2.86 11.35
CA HIS A 150 -14.05 3.04 12.23
C HIS A 150 -14.53 3.56 13.60
N THR A 151 -13.95 3.04 14.68
CA THR A 151 -14.26 3.47 16.04
C THR A 151 -13.01 3.55 16.91
N GLU A 152 -12.92 4.61 17.72
CA GLU A 152 -11.90 4.74 18.77
C GLU A 152 -12.22 3.89 20.00
N HIS A 153 -13.46 3.39 20.11
CA HIS A 153 -13.85 2.50 21.20
C HIS A 153 -13.45 1.06 20.90
N CYS A 154 -12.53 0.52 21.68
CA CYS A 154 -12.02 -0.84 21.50
C CYS A 154 -13.01 -1.90 22.02
N VAL A 155 -13.80 -2.47 21.11
CA VAL A 155 -14.78 -3.55 21.36
C VAL A 155 -14.13 -4.77 22.02
N TYR A 156 -12.90 -5.08 21.66
CA TYR A 156 -12.13 -6.17 22.26
C TYR A 156 -11.87 -5.92 23.74
N ALA A 157 -11.38 -4.74 24.09
CA ALA A 157 -11.12 -4.40 25.49
C ALA A 157 -12.43 -4.36 26.29
N HIS A 158 -13.48 -3.77 25.72
CA HIS A 158 -14.76 -3.64 26.39
C HIS A 158 -15.43 -4.98 26.71
N LEU A 159 -15.35 -5.95 25.79
CA LEU A 159 -16.06 -7.23 25.94
C LEU A 159 -15.20 -8.35 26.53
N LEU A 160 -13.88 -8.31 26.32
CA LEU A 160 -12.97 -9.43 26.62
C LEU A 160 -11.89 -9.07 27.65
N SER A 161 -11.96 -7.88 28.27
CA SER A 161 -11.00 -7.45 29.29
C SER A 161 -11.67 -6.77 30.47
N THR A 162 -11.01 -6.82 31.62
CA THR A 162 -11.33 -6.04 32.82
C THR A 162 -10.45 -4.80 32.98
N GLY A 163 -9.52 -4.56 32.03
CA GLY A 163 -8.65 -3.40 32.01
C GLY A 163 -9.39 -2.10 31.70
N ARG A 164 -8.84 -0.96 32.15
CA ARG A 164 -9.48 0.35 32.02
C ARG A 164 -9.12 1.08 30.72
N ASP A 165 -7.95 0.77 30.15
CA ASP A 165 -7.41 1.47 28.99
C ASP A 165 -6.49 0.56 28.15
N TYR A 166 -5.91 1.12 27.08
CA TYR A 166 -5.02 0.40 26.16
C TYR A 166 -3.74 -0.13 26.82
N ARG A 167 -3.33 0.40 27.98
CA ARG A 167 -2.14 -0.05 28.72
C ARG A 167 -2.46 -1.25 29.61
N THR A 168 -3.69 -1.33 30.08
CA THR A 168 -4.14 -2.31 31.07
C THR A 168 -5.09 -3.37 30.50
N CYS A 169 -5.50 -3.26 29.23
CA CYS A 169 -6.46 -4.17 28.62
C CYS A 169 -5.95 -5.61 28.46
N GLY A 170 -4.64 -5.87 28.59
CA GLY A 170 -4.08 -7.23 28.41
C GLY A 170 -4.10 -7.72 26.96
N ARG A 171 -4.37 -6.82 26.00
CA ARG A 171 -4.32 -7.04 24.54
C ARG A 171 -5.12 -8.28 24.08
N PRO A 172 -6.42 -8.39 24.40
CA PRO A 172 -7.26 -9.51 23.98
C PRO A 172 -7.33 -9.66 22.45
N CYS A 173 -7.14 -8.57 21.72
CA CYS A 173 -7.08 -8.57 20.25
C CYS A 173 -5.94 -9.40 19.64
N GLU A 174 -4.94 -9.82 20.42
CA GLU A 174 -3.86 -10.69 19.92
C GLU A 174 -4.19 -12.19 20.03
N LYS A 175 -5.25 -12.53 20.79
CA LYS A 175 -5.60 -13.92 21.11
C LYS A 175 -6.99 -14.31 20.63
N HIS A 176 -7.82 -13.31 20.32
CA HIS A 176 -9.21 -13.50 19.95
C HIS A 176 -9.48 -12.83 18.62
N GLU A 177 -10.43 -13.40 17.88
CA GLU A 177 -11.01 -12.78 16.71
C GLU A 177 -12.46 -12.39 17.01
N VAL A 178 -12.78 -11.10 16.89
CA VAL A 178 -14.14 -10.58 17.07
C VAL A 178 -14.72 -10.20 15.71
N ALA A 179 -15.98 -10.54 15.48
CA ALA A 179 -16.72 -10.12 14.29
C ALA A 179 -18.13 -9.65 14.70
N LEU A 180 -18.72 -8.77 13.90
CA LEU A 180 -20.11 -8.35 14.07
C LEU A 180 -20.99 -9.17 13.13
N ARG A 181 -22.02 -9.81 13.68
CA ARG A 181 -23.05 -10.46 12.87
C ARG A 181 -24.19 -9.49 12.61
N ASP A 182 -24.53 -9.27 11.35
CA ASP A 182 -25.64 -8.39 11.00
C ASP A 182 -27.00 -9.11 11.07
N ARG A 183 -28.08 -8.36 10.79
CA ARG A 183 -29.46 -8.87 10.83
C ARG A 183 -29.77 -9.94 9.77
N VAL A 184 -28.97 -10.03 8.70
CA VAL A 184 -29.12 -11.05 7.65
C VAL A 184 -28.12 -12.20 7.82
N GLY A 185 -27.35 -12.19 8.91
CA GLY A 185 -26.46 -13.26 9.32
C GLY A 185 -25.04 -13.16 8.76
N LEU A 186 -24.70 -12.10 8.02
CA LEU A 186 -23.35 -11.85 7.50
C LEU A 186 -22.39 -11.50 8.64
N VAL A 187 -21.14 -11.94 8.51
CA VAL A 187 -20.11 -11.83 9.54
C VAL A 187 -19.05 -10.82 9.10
N HIS A 188 -19.06 -9.66 9.76
CA HIS A 188 -18.20 -8.52 9.47
C HIS A 188 -16.96 -8.53 10.37
N PRO A 189 -15.75 -8.72 9.82
CA PRO A 189 -14.55 -8.80 10.65
C PRO A 189 -14.23 -7.45 11.29
N VAL A 190 -13.86 -7.49 12.57
CA VAL A 190 -13.40 -6.32 13.33
C VAL A 190 -11.90 -6.42 13.54
N ILE A 191 -11.12 -5.56 12.88
CA ILE A 191 -9.66 -5.52 13.04
C ILE A 191 -9.27 -4.39 13.98
N VAL A 192 -8.24 -4.64 14.79
CA VAL A 192 -7.66 -3.65 15.69
C VAL A 192 -6.37 -3.14 15.09
N ASP A 193 -6.21 -1.82 14.98
CA ASP A 193 -4.94 -1.23 14.58
C ASP A 193 -3.98 -1.06 15.78
N VAL A 194 -2.75 -0.63 15.50
CA VAL A 194 -1.72 -0.38 16.51
C VAL A 194 -2.09 0.73 17.50
N GLY A 195 -3.05 1.59 17.16
CA GLY A 195 -3.61 2.64 18.01
C GLY A 195 -4.82 2.21 18.83
N CYS A 196 -5.12 0.90 18.88
CA CYS A 196 -6.28 0.32 19.54
C CYS A 196 -7.63 0.76 18.98
N ARG A 197 -7.68 1.25 17.74
CA ARG A 197 -8.92 1.59 17.03
C ARG A 197 -9.45 0.35 16.35
N ASN A 198 -10.78 0.22 16.30
CA ASN A 198 -11.39 -0.86 15.55
C ASN A 198 -11.86 -0.39 14.18
N THR A 199 -11.62 -1.24 13.19
CA THR A 199 -12.19 -1.13 11.85
C THR A 199 -13.09 -2.32 11.60
N VAL A 200 -14.37 -2.06 11.33
CA VAL A 200 -15.32 -3.07 10.88
C VAL A 200 -15.27 -3.10 9.35
N PHE A 201 -14.93 -4.25 8.79
CA PHE A 201 -14.89 -4.46 7.36
C PHE A 201 -16.20 -5.08 6.86
N ASN A 202 -16.54 -4.82 5.59
CA ASN A 202 -17.64 -5.53 4.94
C ASN A 202 -17.37 -7.05 4.99
N ALA A 203 -18.41 -7.85 5.22
CA ALA A 203 -18.31 -9.31 5.26
C ALA A 203 -17.87 -9.89 3.91
N GLN A 204 -18.27 -9.24 2.81
CA GLN A 204 -17.91 -9.65 1.46
C GLN A 204 -16.84 -8.73 0.88
N ALA A 205 -15.81 -9.32 0.28
CA ALA A 205 -14.85 -8.56 -0.50
C ALA A 205 -15.46 -8.14 -1.86
N GLN A 206 -14.99 -6.99 -2.31
CA GLN A 206 -15.23 -6.43 -3.62
C GLN A 206 -14.15 -6.90 -4.61
N SER A 207 -14.56 -7.15 -5.86
CA SER A 207 -13.67 -7.55 -6.95
C SER A 207 -13.75 -6.61 -8.15
N ALA A 208 -12.59 -6.22 -8.67
CA ALA A 208 -12.40 -5.49 -9.93
C ALA A 208 -12.01 -6.41 -11.10
N ALA A 209 -12.22 -7.73 -10.98
CA ALA A 209 -11.76 -8.72 -11.97
C ALA A 209 -12.21 -8.38 -13.41
N THR A 210 -13.45 -7.92 -13.59
CA THR A 210 -13.98 -7.56 -14.92
C THR A 210 -13.32 -6.35 -15.56
N LEU A 211 -12.64 -5.50 -14.77
CA LEU A 211 -11.90 -4.36 -15.28
C LEU A 211 -10.50 -4.74 -15.77
N VAL A 212 -9.96 -5.90 -15.38
CA VAL A 212 -8.55 -6.26 -15.66
C VAL A 212 -8.16 -6.14 -17.14
N PRO A 213 -8.96 -6.64 -18.12
CA PRO A 213 -8.63 -6.48 -19.53
C PRO A 213 -8.47 -5.01 -19.96
N ASP A 214 -9.41 -4.15 -19.54
CA ASP A 214 -9.38 -2.71 -19.82
C ASP A 214 -8.17 -2.04 -19.16
N LEU A 215 -7.90 -2.36 -17.89
CA LEU A 215 -6.78 -1.83 -17.12
C LEU A 215 -5.44 -2.18 -17.78
N LEU A 216 -5.27 -3.43 -18.23
CA LEU A 216 -4.09 -3.88 -18.96
C LEU A 216 -3.90 -3.11 -20.27
N ALA A 217 -4.97 -2.93 -21.05
CA ALA A 217 -4.92 -2.15 -22.29
C ALA A 217 -4.50 -0.69 -22.02
N ARG A 218 -4.96 -0.11 -20.90
CA ARG A 218 -4.60 1.25 -20.48
C ARG A 218 -3.23 1.38 -19.82
N GLY A 219 -2.49 0.28 -19.71
CA GLY A 219 -1.10 0.31 -19.26
C GLY A 219 -0.93 0.14 -17.76
N VAL A 220 -1.96 -0.28 -17.03
CA VAL A 220 -1.82 -0.71 -15.63
C VAL A 220 -1.00 -1.99 -15.61
N ARG A 221 0.02 -2.02 -14.76
CA ARG A 221 0.91 -3.19 -14.58
C ARG A 221 1.07 -3.60 -13.13
N ARG A 222 0.53 -2.81 -12.20
CA ARG A 222 0.57 -3.09 -10.77
C ARG A 222 -0.87 -3.30 -10.29
N PHE A 223 -1.09 -4.46 -9.70
CA PHE A 223 -2.38 -4.85 -9.16
C PHE A 223 -2.21 -5.21 -7.70
N ARG A 224 -3.20 -4.87 -6.89
CA ARG A 224 -3.14 -5.03 -5.45
C ARG A 224 -4.30 -5.88 -4.94
N LEU A 225 -4.00 -6.77 -4.01
CA LEU A 225 -4.99 -7.57 -3.29
C LEU A 225 -4.87 -7.20 -1.82
N GLU A 226 -5.91 -6.59 -1.27
CA GLU A 226 -6.02 -6.28 0.17
C GLU A 226 -6.79 -7.40 0.86
N LEU A 227 -6.08 -8.14 1.69
CA LEU A 227 -6.61 -9.22 2.52
C LEU A 227 -6.80 -8.71 3.95
N VAL A 228 -7.80 -9.24 4.64
CA VAL A 228 -8.16 -8.88 6.02
C VAL A 228 -8.07 -10.08 6.97
N ARG A 229 -8.69 -11.22 6.63
CA ARG A 229 -8.72 -12.42 7.49
C ARG A 229 -8.60 -13.73 6.73
N GLU A 230 -8.30 -13.65 5.44
CA GLU A 230 -8.13 -14.80 4.58
C GLU A 230 -6.99 -15.68 5.12
N THR A 231 -7.23 -17.00 5.18
CA THR A 231 -6.19 -17.96 5.57
C THR A 231 -5.06 -17.99 4.55
N ALA A 232 -3.93 -18.61 4.90
CA ALA A 232 -2.83 -18.80 3.97
C ALA A 232 -3.26 -19.54 2.68
N GLU A 233 -4.14 -20.54 2.80
CA GLU A 233 -4.67 -21.26 1.64
C GLU A 233 -5.61 -20.38 0.81
N GLU A 234 -6.48 -19.60 1.45
CA GLU A 234 -7.38 -18.65 0.78
C GLU A 234 -6.58 -17.57 0.03
N ALA A 235 -5.61 -16.95 0.69
CA ALA A 235 -4.71 -15.97 0.11
C ALA A 235 -3.97 -16.52 -1.12
N ARG A 236 -3.43 -17.74 -1.04
CA ARG A 236 -2.77 -18.41 -2.17
C ARG A 236 -3.73 -18.67 -3.33
N ARG A 237 -4.96 -19.13 -3.05
CA ARG A 237 -5.98 -19.36 -4.09
C ARG A 237 -6.37 -18.05 -4.78
N LEU A 238 -6.64 -17.00 -4.00
CA LEU A 238 -6.97 -15.67 -4.49
C LEU A 238 -5.85 -15.11 -5.37
N TYR A 239 -4.62 -15.12 -4.86
CA TYR A 239 -3.46 -14.67 -5.61
C TYR A 239 -3.30 -15.42 -6.94
N ALA A 240 -3.39 -16.76 -6.91
CA ALA A 240 -3.26 -17.58 -8.11
C ALA A 240 -4.38 -17.29 -9.14
N ALA A 241 -5.61 -17.07 -8.69
CA ALA A 241 -6.73 -16.73 -9.57
C ALA A 241 -6.51 -15.36 -10.26
N TYR A 242 -6.16 -14.32 -9.50
CA TYR A 242 -5.88 -13.00 -10.08
C TYR A 242 -4.63 -13.00 -10.96
N ALA A 243 -3.58 -13.74 -10.59
CA ALA A 243 -2.38 -13.87 -11.42
C ALA A 243 -2.70 -14.52 -12.78
N LYS A 244 -3.52 -15.58 -12.80
CA LYS A 244 -3.98 -16.20 -14.04
C LYS A 244 -4.85 -15.26 -14.87
N LEU A 245 -5.73 -14.49 -14.24
CA LEU A 245 -6.54 -13.48 -14.94
C LEU A 245 -5.66 -12.40 -15.59
N VAL A 246 -4.69 -11.85 -14.86
CA VAL A 246 -3.75 -10.86 -15.38
C VAL A 246 -2.90 -11.45 -16.53
N ALA A 247 -2.57 -12.74 -16.46
CA ALA A 247 -1.89 -13.47 -17.53
C ALA A 247 -2.80 -13.87 -18.72
N GLY A 248 -4.11 -13.60 -18.65
CA GLY A 248 -5.07 -14.01 -19.68
C GLY A 248 -5.42 -15.50 -19.70
N ALA A 249 -5.02 -16.26 -18.68
CA ALA A 249 -5.26 -17.69 -18.54
C ALA A 249 -6.57 -18.05 -17.81
N MET A 250 -7.35 -17.04 -17.40
CA MET A 250 -8.60 -17.20 -16.66
C MET A 250 -9.54 -16.03 -16.97
N THR A 251 -10.85 -16.27 -17.05
CA THR A 251 -11.82 -15.18 -17.28
C THR A 251 -12.17 -14.46 -15.97
N PRO A 252 -12.66 -13.22 -16.02
CA PRO A 252 -13.16 -12.53 -14.83
C PRO A 252 -14.23 -13.32 -14.06
N ALA A 253 -15.15 -13.97 -14.78
CA ALA A 253 -16.22 -14.77 -14.19
C ALA A 253 -15.66 -15.97 -13.40
N ASP A 254 -14.62 -16.61 -13.94
CA ASP A 254 -13.96 -17.71 -13.25
C ASP A 254 -13.29 -17.21 -11.95
N VAL A 255 -12.67 -16.03 -11.96
CA VAL A 255 -12.05 -15.45 -10.76
C VAL A 255 -13.09 -15.13 -9.70
N VAL A 256 -14.19 -14.47 -10.06
CA VAL A 256 -15.27 -14.16 -9.10
C VAL A 256 -15.81 -15.43 -8.46
N LYS A 257 -15.99 -16.50 -9.25
CA LYS A 257 -16.41 -17.82 -8.76
C LYS A 257 -15.36 -18.47 -7.85
N ALA A 258 -14.08 -18.42 -8.22
CA ALA A 258 -12.98 -19.01 -7.46
C ALA A 258 -12.68 -18.26 -6.16
N ALA A 259 -12.92 -16.95 -6.15
CA ALA A 259 -12.67 -16.05 -5.03
C ALA A 259 -13.87 -15.92 -4.08
N ALA A 260 -15.04 -16.48 -4.42
CA ALA A 260 -16.28 -16.43 -3.62
C ALA A 260 -16.67 -15.00 -3.16
N VAL A 261 -16.42 -14.01 -4.02
CA VAL A 261 -16.58 -12.57 -3.73
C VAL A 261 -17.77 -11.95 -4.44
N HIS A 262 -18.25 -10.83 -3.91
CA HIS A 262 -19.24 -10.00 -4.59
C HIS A 262 -18.55 -9.12 -5.65
N GLU A 263 -19.08 -9.11 -6.87
CA GLU A 263 -18.52 -8.30 -7.95
C GLU A 263 -18.95 -6.83 -7.82
N GLN A 264 -18.03 -5.97 -7.43
CA GLN A 264 -18.23 -4.53 -7.33
C GLN A 264 -16.87 -3.84 -7.30
N PHE A 265 -16.69 -2.73 -8.03
CA PHE A 265 -15.53 -1.85 -7.91
C PHE A 265 -16.00 -0.43 -7.55
N GLY A 266 -15.39 0.14 -6.52
CA GLY A 266 -15.78 1.44 -5.97
C GLY A 266 -16.88 1.34 -4.90
N VAL A 267 -17.02 2.43 -4.11
CA VAL A 267 -17.95 2.49 -2.97
C VAL A 267 -19.43 2.53 -3.42
N THR A 268 -19.73 2.95 -4.64
CA THR A 268 -21.12 3.16 -5.12
C THR A 268 -21.33 2.79 -6.59
N ARG A 269 -22.38 2.00 -6.86
CA ARG A 269 -23.21 2.09 -8.09
C ARG A 269 -24.61 2.67 -7.77
N GLY A 270 -24.73 3.46 -6.71
CA GLY A 270 -25.98 4.02 -6.20
C GLY A 270 -26.17 5.51 -6.52
N THR A 271 -27.19 5.77 -7.34
CA THR A 271 -28.01 7.00 -7.55
C THR A 271 -27.41 8.41 -7.63
N MET A 272 -26.12 8.65 -7.49
CA MET A 272 -25.57 9.97 -7.87
C MET A 272 -25.12 9.94 -9.33
N ARG A 273 -26.09 10.07 -10.24
CA ARG A 273 -25.81 10.57 -11.60
C ARG A 273 -25.16 11.94 -11.39
N THR A 274 -23.87 12.05 -11.68
CA THR A 274 -23.26 13.37 -11.91
C THR A 274 -24.09 14.04 -12.98
N LEU A 275 -24.72 15.18 -12.62
CA LEU A 275 -25.35 16.04 -13.60
C LEU A 275 -24.29 16.32 -14.65
N THR A 276 -24.53 15.85 -15.87
CA THR A 276 -23.73 16.18 -17.04
C THR A 276 -23.51 17.68 -17.00
N VAL A 277 -22.27 18.11 -16.80
CA VAL A 277 -21.92 19.52 -16.93
C VAL A 277 -22.23 19.86 -18.38
N LEU A 278 -23.31 20.61 -18.59
CA LEU A 278 -23.65 21.18 -19.88
C LEU A 278 -22.41 21.97 -20.33
N ARG A 279 -21.91 21.62 -21.51
CA ARG A 279 -20.79 22.29 -22.18
C ARG A 279 -21.13 23.75 -22.46
#